data_AF-A0AAW0VZ92-F1
#
_entry.id   AF-A0AAW0VZ92-F1
#
_cell.length_a   1.000
_cell.length_b   1.000
_cell.length_c   1.000
_cell.angle_alpha   90.00
_cell.angle_beta   90.00
_cell.angle_gamma   90.00
#
_symmetry.space_group_name_H-M   'P 1'
#
loop_
_entity.id
_entity.type
_entity.pdbx_description
1 polymer ?
#
loop_
_entity_poly.entity_id
_entity_poly.type
_entity_poly.pdbx_seq_one_letter_code
_entity_poly.pdbx_strand_id
1 'polypeptide(L)'
;MDGKKVTFVSFEELTDLVMMSPECTFLGSGVSGSVYLFTVLGEKLCVKKSHEKNYMRIFGHEMNLLHEVDGAGGAPLVRYMAYDYPAMVMEYRGHTDFNEFFHTCKSSSKRI
;
A
#
# COMPACT_ATOMS: atom_id res chain seq x y z
N MET A 1 -4.76 22.64 -2.44
CA MET A 1 -4.81 21.20 -2.80
C MET A 1 -5.51 20.52 -1.64
N ASP A 2 -6.72 20.02 -1.84
CA ASP A 2 -7.44 19.28 -0.80
C ASP A 2 -6.74 17.93 -0.60
N GLY A 3 -5.89 17.85 0.42
CA GLY A 3 -5.23 16.61 0.82
C GLY A 3 -6.30 15.58 1.20
N LYS A 4 -6.33 14.44 0.50
CA LYS A 4 -7.22 13.34 0.89
C LYS A 4 -6.79 12.88 2.28
N LYS A 5 -7.67 13.05 3.26
CA LYS A 5 -7.42 12.73 4.66
C LYS A 5 -7.30 11.21 4.84
N VAL A 6 -6.26 10.75 5.52
CA VAL A 6 -6.13 9.34 5.94
C VAL A 6 -7.29 9.00 6.88
N THR A 7 -7.96 7.88 6.62
CA THR A 7 -9.06 7.38 7.46
C THR A 7 -8.56 6.28 8.39
N PHE A 8 -8.82 6.40 9.69
CA PHE A 8 -8.49 5.38 10.67
C PHE A 8 -9.71 4.47 10.90
N VAL A 9 -9.49 3.16 10.84
CA VAL A 9 -10.51 2.10 10.95
C VAL A 9 -9.97 0.96 11.82
N SER A 10 -10.80 0.03 12.24
CA SER A 10 -10.32 -1.20 12.88
C SER A 10 -9.67 -2.12 11.83
N PHE A 11 -8.85 -3.06 12.28
CA PHE A 11 -8.30 -4.07 11.38
C PHE A 11 -9.39 -4.92 10.75
N GLU A 12 -10.45 -5.21 11.49
CA GLU A 12 -11.62 -5.95 11.01
C GLU A 12 -12.31 -5.20 9.86
N GLU A 13 -12.60 -3.91 10.03
CA GLU A 13 -13.17 -3.04 8.99
C GLU A 13 -12.26 -2.95 7.75
N LEU A 14 -10.94 -2.89 7.96
CA LEU A 14 -9.97 -2.91 6.87
C LEU A 14 -10.02 -4.23 6.11
N THR A 15 -10.07 -5.37 6.80
CA THR A 15 -10.24 -6.68 6.17
C THR A 15 -11.55 -6.77 5.41
N ASP A 16 -12.66 -6.31 5.98
CA ASP A 16 -13.96 -6.34 5.31
C ASP A 16 -13.92 -5.54 4.01
N LEU A 17 -13.29 -4.37 4.02
CA LEU A 17 -13.12 -3.52 2.84
C LEU A 17 -12.38 -4.25 1.70
N VAL A 18 -11.34 -5.02 2.02
CA VAL A 18 -10.51 -5.67 0.99
C VAL A 18 -10.98 -7.07 0.62
N MET A 19 -11.69 -7.75 1.53
CA MET A 19 -12.35 -9.05 1.29
C MET A 19 -13.57 -8.94 0.37
N MET A 20 -14.03 -7.73 0.05
CA MET A 20 -14.96 -7.48 -1.07
C MET A 20 -14.35 -7.86 -2.43
N SER A 21 -13.03 -8.08 -2.50
CA SER A 21 -12.33 -8.54 -3.70
C SER A 21 -12.04 -10.04 -3.64
N PRO A 22 -12.49 -10.85 -4.62
CA PRO A 22 -12.12 -12.27 -4.69
C PRO A 22 -10.66 -12.48 -5.13
N GLU A 23 -10.01 -11.43 -5.67
CA GLU A 23 -8.66 -11.51 -6.21
C GLU A 23 -7.65 -10.82 -5.30
N CYS A 24 -6.77 -11.63 -4.70
CA CYS A 24 -5.64 -11.17 -3.91
C CYS A 24 -4.35 -11.67 -4.55
N THR A 25 -3.45 -10.75 -4.88
CA THR A 25 -2.11 -11.08 -5.39
C THR A 25 -1.06 -10.66 -4.38
N PHE A 26 -0.21 -11.59 -3.95
CA PHE A 26 0.95 -11.24 -3.13
C PHE A 26 1.98 -10.47 -3.98
N LEU A 27 2.38 -9.28 -3.54
CA LEU A 27 3.36 -8.46 -4.25
C LEU A 27 4.78 -8.63 -3.69
N GLY A 28 4.90 -8.87 -2.39
CA GLY A 28 6.21 -9.03 -1.77
C GLY A 28 6.18 -8.96 -0.25
N SER A 29 7.30 -9.30 0.36
CA SER A 29 7.52 -9.19 1.80
C SER A 29 8.86 -8.53 2.06
N GLY A 30 8.86 -7.59 3.00
CA GLY A 30 10.07 -6.98 3.54
C GLY A 30 10.28 -7.35 5.00
N VAL A 31 11.20 -6.65 5.65
CA VAL A 31 11.54 -6.86 7.08
C VAL A 31 10.36 -6.57 8.01
N SER A 32 9.52 -5.59 7.67
CA SER A 32 8.46 -5.09 8.56
C SER A 32 7.06 -5.59 8.19
N GLY A 33 6.90 -6.39 7.14
CA GLY A 33 5.58 -6.84 6.71
C GLY A 33 5.50 -7.32 5.28
N SER A 34 4.28 -7.70 4.90
CA SER A 34 3.92 -8.20 3.59
C SER A 34 2.96 -7.25 2.88
N VAL A 35 3.08 -7.16 1.56
CA VAL A 35 2.25 -6.32 0.70
C VAL A 35 1.45 -7.20 -0.27
N TYR A 36 0.17 -6.89 -0.39
CA TYR A 36 -0.79 -7.60 -1.22
C TYR A 36 -1.53 -6.59 -2.10
N LEU A 37 -1.91 -7.00 -3.31
CA LEU A 37 -2.72 -6.24 -4.24
C LEU A 37 -4.13 -6.82 -4.25
N PHE A 38 -5.12 -5.94 -4.08
CA PHE A 38 -6.54 -6.24 -4.18
C PHE A 38 -7.19 -5.36 -5.23
N THR A 39 -8.27 -5.85 -5.85
CA THR A 39 -9.13 -5.05 -6.73
C THR A 39 -10.49 -4.83 -6.07
N VAL A 40 -10.67 -3.67 -5.44
CA VAL A 40 -11.89 -3.32 -4.68
C VAL A 40 -12.72 -2.34 -5.51
N LEU A 41 -13.94 -2.74 -5.90
CA LEU A 41 -14.86 -1.93 -6.72
C LEU A 41 -14.22 -1.37 -8.01
N GLY A 42 -13.30 -2.14 -8.62
CA GLY A 42 -12.57 -1.74 -9.83
C GLY A 42 -11.30 -0.91 -9.59
N GLU A 43 -11.01 -0.52 -8.35
CA GLU A 43 -9.77 0.16 -7.99
C GLU A 43 -8.71 -0.84 -7.47
N LYS A 44 -7.47 -0.68 -7.92
CA LYS A 44 -6.33 -1.46 -7.43
C LYS A 44 -5.74 -0.81 -6.18
N LEU A 45 -5.72 -1.56 -5.08
CA LEU A 45 -5.24 -1.11 -3.78
C LEU A 45 -4.17 -2.06 -3.24
N CYS A 46 -3.13 -1.47 -2.66
CA CYS A 46 -2.10 -2.22 -1.94
C CYS A 46 -2.43 -2.27 -0.46
N VAL A 47 -2.45 -3.46 0.12
CA VAL A 47 -2.54 -3.66 1.57
C VAL A 47 -1.19 -4.07 2.08
N LYS A 48 -0.63 -3.27 3.00
CA LYS A 48 0.55 -3.67 3.77
C LYS A 48 0.12 -4.05 5.17
N LYS A 49 0.52 -5.23 5.63
CA LYS A 49 0.31 -5.69 7.02
C LYS A 49 1.63 -6.16 7.61
N SER A 50 1.87 -5.86 8.88
CA SER A 50 3.03 -6.37 9.60
C SER A 50 2.99 -7.89 9.77
N HIS A 51 4.16 -8.48 10.00
CA HIS A 51 4.27 -9.87 10.45
C HIS A 51 3.86 -10.03 11.91
N GLU A 52 4.13 -9.03 12.75
CA GLU A 52 3.84 -9.06 14.18
C GLU A 52 3.00 -7.86 14.63
N LYS A 53 2.07 -8.09 15.56
CA LYS A 53 1.18 -7.06 16.15
C LYS A 53 1.94 -5.99 16.93
N ASN A 54 3.02 -6.37 17.59
CA ASN A 54 3.86 -5.49 18.43
C ASN A 54 4.67 -4.45 17.62
N TYR A 55 4.69 -4.53 16.29
CA TYR A 55 5.42 -3.59 15.43
C TYR A 55 4.69 -2.28 15.16
N MET A 56 3.59 -1.99 15.87
CA MET A 56 2.83 -0.73 15.75
C MET A 56 3.71 0.52 15.78
N ARG A 57 4.78 0.53 16.60
CA ARG A 57 5.69 1.68 16.68
C ARG A 57 6.50 1.89 15.40
N ILE A 58 7.07 0.82 14.85
CA ILE A 58 7.87 0.86 13.61
C ILE A 58 6.95 1.21 12.43
N PHE A 59 5.79 0.57 12.39
CA PHE A 59 4.77 0.80 11.37
C PHE A 59 4.22 2.23 11.41
N GLY A 60 4.00 2.78 12.61
CA GLY A 60 3.57 4.16 12.78
C GLY A 60 4.61 5.18 12.29
N HIS A 61 5.90 4.88 12.42
CA HIS A 61 6.94 5.74 11.85
C HIS A 61 6.92 5.75 10.32
N GLU A 62 6.80 4.58 9.69
CA GLU A 62 6.66 4.46 8.24
C GLU A 62 5.40 5.19 7.75
N MET A 63 4.29 5.08 8.47
CA MET A 63 3.05 5.79 8.14
C MET A 63 3.22 7.31 8.21
N ASN A 64 3.82 7.83 9.28
CA ASN A 64 4.04 9.27 9.43
C ASN A 64 4.84 9.82 8.24
N LEU A 65 5.90 9.10 7.84
CA LEU A 65 6.67 9.47 6.66
C LEU A 65 5.81 9.46 5.38
N LEU A 66 5.02 8.40 5.16
CA LEU A 66 4.16 8.29 3.97
C LEU A 66 3.06 9.37 3.94
N HIS A 67 2.54 9.73 5.10
CA HIS A 67 1.56 10.81 5.23
C HIS A 67 2.19 12.18 4.97
N GLU A 68 3.40 12.43 5.50
CA GLU A 68 4.14 13.68 5.32
C GLU A 68 4.56 13.89 3.85
N VAL A 69 4.98 12.83 3.16
CA VAL A 69 5.38 12.95 1.75
C VAL A 69 4.18 13.07 0.80
N ASP A 70 2.98 12.62 1.20
CA ASP A 70 1.73 12.73 0.42
C ASP A 70 1.90 12.39 -1.08
N GLY A 71 2.55 11.26 -1.35
CA GLY A 71 2.81 10.80 -2.71
C GLY A 71 3.94 11.50 -3.47
N ALA A 72 4.62 12.47 -2.86
CA ALA A 72 5.82 13.09 -3.42
C ALA A 72 6.89 12.03 -3.73
N GLY A 73 7.65 12.26 -4.81
CA GLY A 73 8.69 11.33 -5.25
C GLY A 73 8.17 9.96 -5.70
N GLY A 74 6.86 9.82 -5.95
CA GLY A 74 6.25 8.54 -6.31
C GLY A 74 5.88 7.66 -5.12
N ALA A 75 5.91 8.20 -3.90
CA ALA A 75 5.46 7.47 -2.72
C ALA A 75 3.99 7.01 -2.86
N PRO A 76 3.62 5.88 -2.24
CA PRO A 76 2.22 5.47 -2.17
C PRO A 76 1.39 6.47 -1.37
N LEU A 77 0.16 6.74 -1.82
CA LEU A 77 -0.82 7.50 -1.05
C LEU A 77 -1.57 6.56 -0.11
N VAL A 78 -1.56 6.86 1.19
CA VAL A 78 -2.27 6.08 2.21
C VAL A 78 -3.74 6.52 2.26
N ARG A 79 -4.68 5.57 2.19
CA ARG A 79 -6.13 5.83 2.30
C ARG A 79 -6.69 5.42 3.65
N TYR A 80 -6.33 4.23 4.12
CA TYR A 80 -6.84 3.65 5.37
C TYR A 80 -5.72 3.14 6.25
N MET A 81 -5.89 3.24 7.56
CA MET A 81 -5.00 2.66 8.55
C MET A 81 -5.79 1.93 9.63
N ALA A 82 -5.35 0.73 9.99
CA ALA A 82 -5.86 0.04 11.16
C ALA A 82 -5.26 0.65 12.46
N TYR A 83 -6.11 1.05 13.41
CA TYR A 83 -5.64 1.62 14.69
C TYR A 83 -5.23 0.55 15.73
N ASP A 84 -5.71 -0.68 15.58
CA ASP A 84 -5.55 -1.81 16.50
C ASP A 84 -4.64 -2.93 15.94
N TYR A 85 -4.16 -2.77 14.71
CA TYR A 85 -3.20 -3.65 14.07
C TYR A 85 -2.29 -2.86 13.11
N PRO A 86 -1.00 -3.21 12.98
CA PRO A 86 -0.10 -2.53 12.04
C PRO A 86 -0.40 -2.94 10.59
N ALA A 87 -1.45 -2.34 10.03
CA ALA A 87 -1.87 -2.51 8.64
C ALA A 87 -2.34 -1.18 8.03
N MET A 88 -2.13 -1.02 6.72
CA MET A 88 -2.55 0.14 5.96
C MET A 88 -2.95 -0.24 4.54
N VAL A 89 -3.81 0.59 3.94
CA VAL A 89 -4.23 0.49 2.54
C VAL A 89 -3.70 1.71 1.79
N MET A 90 -3.09 1.45 0.64
CA MET A 90 -2.44 2.45 -0.21
C MET A 90 -2.91 2.34 -1.67
N GLU A 91 -2.77 3.42 -2.42
CA GLU A 91 -3.01 3.40 -3.87
C GLU A 91 -1.92 2.61 -4.62
N TYR A 92 -2.34 1.74 -5.54
CA TYR A 92 -1.40 1.05 -6.43
C TYR A 92 -0.91 1.99 -7.54
N ARG A 93 0.41 2.09 -7.72
CA ARG A 93 1.05 2.99 -8.69
C ARG A 93 1.43 2.32 -10.02
N GLY A 94 0.95 1.11 -10.29
CA GLY A 94 1.17 0.43 -11.57
C GLY A 94 2.37 -0.52 -11.60
N HIS A 95 3.23 -0.50 -10.58
CA HIS A 95 4.41 -1.36 -10.48
C HIS A 95 4.55 -1.92 -9.06
N THR A 96 5.08 -3.14 -8.93
CA THR A 96 5.24 -3.82 -7.65
C THR A 96 6.52 -3.40 -6.92
N ASP A 97 7.59 -3.13 -7.67
CA ASP A 97 8.84 -2.58 -7.16
C ASP A 97 9.58 -1.71 -8.19
N PHE A 98 10.69 -1.10 -7.76
CA PHE A 98 11.52 -0.24 -8.61
C PHE A 98 12.21 -0.99 -9.75
N ASN A 99 12.56 -2.26 -9.55
CA ASN A 99 13.22 -3.06 -10.58
C ASN A 99 12.24 -3.36 -11.73
N GLU A 100 11.00 -3.72 -11.40
CA GLU A 100 9.93 -3.93 -12.36
C GLU A 100 9.61 -2.64 -13.13
N PHE A 101 9.56 -1.50 -12.44
CA PHE A 101 9.45 -0.19 -13.08
C PHE A 101 10.58 0.05 -14.10
N PHE A 102 11.83 -0.20 -13.70
CA PHE A 102 12.97 0.02 -14.58
C PHE A 102 12.99 -0.92 -15.80
N HIS A 103 12.62 -2.19 -15.60
CA HIS A 103 12.53 -3.17 -16.67
C HIS A 103 11.43 -2.84 -17.69
N THR A 104 10.29 -2.32 -17.23
CA THR A 104 9.17 -1.87 -18.11
C THR A 104 9.50 -0.58 -18.87
N CYS A 105 10.25 0.34 -18.28
CA CYS A 105 10.76 1.51 -19.02
C CYS A 105 11.76 1.12 -20.12
N LYS A 106 12.67 0.17 -19.85
CA LYS A 106 13.67 -0.27 -20.84
C LYS A 106 13.09 -1.00 -22.04
N SER A 107 12.04 -1.80 -21.84
CA SER A 107 11.35 -2.50 -22.95
C SER A 107 10.57 -1.54 -23.84
N SER A 108 10.11 -0.41 -23.30
CA SER A 108 9.41 0.65 -24.02
C SER A 108 10.35 1.50 -24.89
N SER A 109 11.61 1.67 -24.50
CA SER A 109 12.60 2.49 -25.22
C SER A 109 13.27 1.82 -26.43
N LYS A 110 12.85 0.62 -26.84
CA LYS A 110 13.35 -0.07 -28.06
C LYS A 110 12.56 0.22 -29.34
N ARG A 111 11.68 1.23 -29.34
CA ARG A 111 10.98 1.72 -30.54
C ARG A 111 11.31 3.20 -30.78
N ILE A 112 12.50 3.49 -31.27
CA ILE A 112 12.80 4.69 -32.08
C ILE A 112 13.77 4.26 -33.17
#